data_AF-A0A8E2E3F6-F1
#
_entry.id   AF-A0A8E2E3F6-F1
#
_cell.length_a   1.000
_cell.length_b   1.000
_cell.length_c   1.000
_cell.angle_alpha   90.00
_cell.angle_beta   90.00
_cell.angle_gamma   90.00
#
_symmetry.space_group_name_H-M   'P 1'
#
loop_
_entity.id
_entity.type
_entity.pdbx_description
1 polymer ?
#
loop_
_entity_poly.entity_id
_entity_poly.type
_entity_poly.pdbx_seq_one_letter_code
_entity_poly.pdbx_strand_id
1 'polypeptide(L)'
;MEPVSAKPFRFLALPGEIRNIIYKIVLCTTYPPTHSERPRGQSVADIVSVRHSIEPQLLRVSKQVYKEANDVMLKTNLFIRITSNGVDSFSHFLLYNRIPILTLDREHTNAFKGCVLHHTISCPGQFDPFFDFMILCRDLDMFCQCLGEVKRYWWGFYGFNGKSTVRQTITLLNPFDSPTYTEKLQDSLLAPYRTHFDFPQVEINVAVPISVELMPRNDQESSGP
;
A
#
# COMPACT_ATOMS: atom_id res chain seq x y z
N MET A 1 -13.51 13.66 51.98
CA MET A 1 -13.10 14.11 50.63
C MET A 1 -14.23 13.75 49.68
N GLU A 2 -15.01 14.72 49.24
CA GLU A 2 -16.03 14.46 48.22
C GLU A 2 -15.35 14.25 46.85
N PRO A 3 -15.82 13.28 46.04
CA PRO A 3 -15.28 13.08 44.71
C PRO A 3 -15.61 14.29 43.85
N VAL A 4 -14.57 14.94 43.32
CA VAL A 4 -14.72 16.01 42.32
C VAL A 4 -15.45 15.40 41.12
N SER A 5 -16.72 15.73 40.95
CA SER A 5 -17.53 15.32 39.81
C SER A 5 -16.96 15.98 38.54
N ALA A 6 -16.00 15.33 37.90
CA ALA A 6 -15.48 15.73 36.61
C ALA A 6 -16.63 15.69 35.59
N LYS A 7 -17.09 16.87 35.14
CA LYS A 7 -18.11 16.94 34.09
C LYS A 7 -17.59 16.20 32.86
N PRO A 8 -18.39 15.30 32.26
CA PRO A 8 -17.97 14.54 31.09
C PRO A 8 -17.66 15.51 29.95
N PHE A 9 -16.45 15.36 29.43
CA PHE A 9 -15.95 16.13 28.30
C PHE A 9 -16.68 15.75 27.01
N ARG A 10 -17.12 16.74 26.23
CA ARG A 10 -17.80 16.53 24.96
C ARG A 10 -16.81 16.66 23.82
N PHE A 11 -16.45 15.54 23.20
CA PHE A 11 -15.51 15.51 22.08
C PHE A 11 -15.89 16.47 20.92
N LEU A 12 -17.17 16.54 20.55
CA LEU A 12 -17.65 17.44 19.50
C LEU A 12 -17.67 18.93 19.88
N ALA A 13 -17.47 19.25 21.17
CA ALA A 13 -17.32 20.64 21.61
C ALA A 13 -15.89 21.17 21.41
N LEU A 14 -14.93 20.29 21.06
CA LEU A 14 -13.60 20.72 20.64
C LEU A 14 -13.65 21.47 19.31
N PRO A 15 -12.72 22.40 19.06
CA PRO A 15 -12.44 22.90 17.72
C PRO A 15 -12.06 21.76 16.76
N GLY A 16 -12.36 21.93 15.47
CA GLY A 16 -12.11 20.90 14.45
C GLY A 16 -10.62 20.57 14.31
N GLU A 17 -9.74 21.55 14.53
CA GLU A 17 -8.29 21.40 14.50
C GLU A 17 -7.80 20.41 15.56
N ILE A 18 -8.35 20.51 16.77
CA ILE A 18 -8.01 19.60 17.87
C ILE A 18 -8.55 18.20 17.58
N ARG A 19 -9.77 18.08 17.04
CA ARG A 19 -10.30 16.78 16.62
C ARG A 19 -9.43 16.14 15.54
N ASN A 20 -8.96 16.90 14.56
CA ASN A 20 -8.07 16.42 13.51
C ASN A 20 -6.73 15.90 14.05
N ILE A 21 -6.16 16.55 15.07
CA ILE A 21 -4.96 16.06 15.75
C ILE A 21 -5.25 14.73 16.44
N ILE A 22 -6.38 14.61 17.14
CA ILE A 22 -6.80 13.36 17.78
C ILE A 22 -7.00 12.26 16.75
N TYR A 23 -7.67 12.54 15.63
CA TYR A 23 -7.83 11.58 14.53
C TYR A 23 -6.48 11.10 13.99
N LYS A 24 -5.50 12.00 13.79
CA LYS A 24 -4.15 11.60 13.37
C LYS A 24 -3.48 10.68 14.37
N ILE A 25 -3.55 11.00 15.66
CA ILE A 25 -2.93 10.19 16.71
C ILE A 25 -3.56 8.80 16.75
N VAL A 26 -4.89 8.71 16.69
CA VAL A 26 -5.62 7.45 16.86
C VAL A 26 -5.62 6.58 15.59
N LEU A 27 -5.62 7.20 14.39
CA LEU A 27 -5.81 6.48 13.12
C LEU A 27 -4.56 6.41 12.25
N CYS A 28 -3.54 7.25 12.49
CA CYS A 28 -2.37 7.36 11.62
C CYS A 28 -1.06 7.02 12.32
N THR A 29 -1.06 6.92 13.65
CA THR A 29 0.14 6.50 14.39
C THR A 29 0.37 5.01 14.17
N THR A 30 1.54 4.71 13.62
CA THR A 30 1.97 3.36 13.33
C THR A 30 3.41 3.24 13.76
N TYR A 31 3.69 2.24 14.58
CA TYR A 31 5.04 1.96 15.03
C TYR A 31 5.69 1.00 14.03
N PRO A 32 6.93 1.25 13.60
CA PRO A 32 7.67 0.25 12.84
C PRO A 32 7.75 -1.03 13.68
N PRO A 33 7.66 -2.22 13.06
CA PRO A 33 7.80 -3.46 13.79
C PRO A 33 9.14 -3.44 14.54
N THR A 34 9.09 -3.63 15.86
CA THR A 34 10.31 -3.75 16.66
C THR A 34 11.14 -4.88 16.07
N HIS A 35 12.39 -4.59 15.68
CA HIS A 35 13.30 -5.50 14.97
C HIS A 35 13.64 -6.81 15.72
N SER A 36 13.06 -7.04 16.89
CA SER A 36 13.63 -7.89 17.94
C SER A 36 13.40 -9.38 17.78
N GLU A 37 12.52 -9.88 16.92
CA GLU A 37 12.34 -11.34 16.79
C GLU A 37 12.19 -11.75 15.32
N ARG A 38 13.11 -12.60 14.83
CA ARG A 38 12.89 -13.34 13.58
C ARG A 38 11.70 -14.27 13.81
N PRO A 39 10.69 -14.30 12.93
CA PRO A 39 9.64 -15.30 13.03
C PRO A 39 10.29 -16.69 13.06
N ARG A 40 9.98 -17.49 14.08
CA ARG A 40 10.54 -18.84 14.26
C ARG A 40 9.85 -19.88 13.36
N GLY A 41 8.82 -19.49 12.61
CA GLY A 41 8.05 -20.34 11.71
C GLY A 41 8.07 -19.86 10.27
N GLN A 42 7.69 -20.76 9.36
CA GLN A 42 7.57 -20.55 7.91
C GLN A 42 6.09 -20.43 7.47
N SER A 43 5.17 -20.19 8.41
CA SER A 43 3.74 -20.13 8.09
C SER A 43 3.34 -18.75 7.56
N VAL A 44 2.31 -18.71 6.72
CA VAL A 44 1.64 -17.45 6.32
C VAL A 44 1.14 -16.68 7.55
N ALA A 45 0.81 -17.39 8.64
CA ALA A 45 0.45 -16.80 9.93
C ALA A 45 1.61 -16.05 10.62
N ASP A 46 2.87 -16.32 10.22
CA ASP A 46 4.07 -15.66 10.72
C ASP A 46 4.43 -14.40 9.92
N ILE A 47 3.70 -14.10 8.84
CA ILE A 47 3.88 -12.86 8.08
C ILE A 47 3.63 -11.71 9.04
N VAL A 48 4.60 -10.79 9.11
CA VAL A 48 4.60 -9.65 10.02
C VAL A 48 3.41 -8.74 9.69
N SER A 49 2.25 -9.07 10.25
CA SER A 49 1.18 -8.11 10.42
C SER A 49 1.72 -7.08 11.38
N VAL A 50 1.90 -5.86 10.88
CA VAL A 50 2.38 -4.79 11.74
C VAL A 50 1.33 -4.65 12.85
N ARG A 51 1.78 -4.62 14.10
CA ARG A 51 0.93 -4.23 15.22
C ARG A 51 0.59 -2.75 15.07
N HIS A 52 -0.39 -2.48 14.23
CA HIS A 52 -0.92 -1.15 14.04
C HIS A 52 -1.86 -0.84 15.20
N SER A 53 -1.59 0.25 15.91
CA SER A 53 -2.53 0.88 16.84
C SER A 53 -3.59 1.70 16.08
N ILE A 54 -4.00 1.24 14.90
CA ILE A 54 -5.10 1.88 14.19
C ILE A 54 -6.36 1.39 14.90
N GLU A 55 -7.07 2.31 15.56
CA GLU A 55 -8.32 2.02 16.25
C GLU A 55 -9.51 2.48 15.40
N PRO A 56 -9.91 1.72 14.35
CA PRO A 56 -10.96 2.13 13.42
C PRO A 56 -12.34 2.21 14.08
N GLN A 57 -12.47 1.72 15.32
CA GLN A 57 -13.69 1.80 16.12
C GLN A 57 -14.17 3.27 16.27
N LEU A 58 -13.24 4.24 16.26
CA LEU A 58 -13.57 5.67 16.29
C LEU A 58 -14.46 6.09 15.12
N LEU A 59 -14.28 5.49 13.94
CA LEU A 59 -15.07 5.78 12.74
C LEU A 59 -16.54 5.40 12.91
N ARG A 60 -16.89 4.56 13.89
CA ARG A 60 -18.25 4.06 14.11
C ARG A 60 -19.07 4.92 15.07
N VAL A 61 -18.48 5.94 15.69
CA VAL A 61 -19.11 6.71 16.77
C VAL A 61 -20.27 7.59 16.27
N SER A 62 -20.06 8.33 15.18
CA SER A 62 -21.10 9.17 14.57
C SER A 62 -20.79 9.50 13.12
N LYS A 63 -21.79 9.94 12.34
CA LYS A 63 -21.61 10.34 10.94
C LYS A 63 -20.64 11.52 10.78
N GLN A 64 -20.65 12.46 11.73
CA GLN A 64 -19.74 13.61 11.70
C GLN A 64 -18.30 13.15 11.94
N VAL A 65 -18.07 12.36 13.01
CA VAL A 65 -16.74 11.81 13.32
C VAL A 65 -16.25 10.94 12.17
N TYR A 66 -17.11 10.11 11.59
CA TYR A 66 -16.78 9.30 10.42
C TYR A 66 -16.24 10.17 9.28
N LYS A 67 -16.96 11.22 8.86
CA LYS A 67 -16.55 12.07 7.74
C LYS A 67 -15.21 12.75 8.01
N GLU A 68 -15.06 13.38 9.17
CA GLU A 68 -13.85 14.13 9.53
C GLU A 68 -12.64 13.19 9.67
N ALA A 69 -12.80 12.11 10.43
CA ALA A 69 -11.72 11.19 10.74
C ALA A 69 -11.32 10.34 9.51
N ASN A 70 -12.28 9.94 8.68
CA ASN A 70 -12.00 9.22 7.44
C ASN A 70 -11.21 10.10 6.46
N ASP A 71 -11.56 11.37 6.30
CA ASP A 71 -10.82 12.31 5.47
C ASP A 71 -9.36 12.46 5.95
N VAL A 72 -9.17 12.67 7.26
CA VAL A 72 -7.83 12.75 7.87
C VAL A 72 -7.04 11.46 7.67
N MET A 73 -7.68 10.31 7.88
CA MET A 73 -7.05 8.99 7.74
C MET A 73 -6.60 8.74 6.30
N LEU A 74 -7.45 8.95 5.30
CA LEU A 74 -7.12 8.71 3.89
C LEU A 74 -6.05 9.67 3.36
N LYS A 75 -6.08 10.93 3.79
CA LYS A 75 -5.07 11.92 3.38
C LYS A 75 -3.70 11.69 4.01
N THR A 76 -3.66 11.10 5.21
CA THR A 76 -2.41 10.87 5.95
C THR A 76 -1.83 9.49 5.66
N ASN A 77 -2.68 8.47 5.62
CA ASN A 77 -2.31 7.10 5.31
C ASN A 77 -2.74 6.80 3.87
N LEU A 78 -1.81 6.93 2.93
CA LEU A 78 -2.05 6.52 1.56
C LEU A 78 -1.99 4.99 1.49
N PHE A 79 -3.14 4.35 1.34
CA PHE A 79 -3.27 2.89 1.34
C PHE A 79 -3.03 2.30 -0.04
N ILE A 80 -2.25 1.22 -0.09
CA ILE A 80 -1.91 0.52 -1.33
C ILE A 80 -2.42 -0.92 -1.20
N ARG A 81 -3.20 -1.37 -2.18
CA ARG A 81 -3.59 -2.79 -2.29
C ARG A 81 -2.62 -3.51 -3.20
N ILE A 82 -2.23 -4.71 -2.82
CA ILE A 82 -1.37 -5.58 -3.62
C ILE A 82 -2.06 -6.94 -3.74
N THR A 83 -2.17 -7.42 -4.98
CA THR A 83 -2.70 -8.75 -5.26
C THR A 83 -1.71 -9.54 -6.10
N SER A 84 -1.42 -10.77 -5.71
CA SER A 84 -0.59 -11.67 -6.51
C SER A 84 -1.35 -12.96 -6.84
N ASN A 85 -1.18 -13.47 -8.06
CA ASN A 85 -1.77 -14.73 -8.51
C ASN A 85 -0.76 -15.56 -9.30
N GLY A 86 -0.59 -16.84 -8.92
CA GLY A 86 0.32 -17.75 -9.60
C GLY A 86 1.79 -17.38 -9.40
N VAL A 87 2.15 -16.87 -8.22
CA VAL A 87 3.50 -16.37 -7.91
C VAL A 87 4.09 -17.29 -6.83
N ASP A 88 4.84 -18.31 -7.24
CA ASP A 88 5.44 -19.32 -6.34
C ASP A 88 6.23 -18.66 -5.20
N SER A 89 6.08 -19.14 -3.97
CA SER A 89 6.88 -18.71 -2.83
C SER A 89 6.75 -17.22 -2.48
N PHE A 90 5.65 -16.56 -2.86
CA PHE A 90 5.39 -15.17 -2.50
C PHE A 90 5.23 -14.96 -0.98
N SER A 91 4.75 -15.96 -0.24
CA SER A 91 4.75 -15.94 1.24
C SER A 91 6.17 -15.83 1.80
N HIS A 92 7.13 -16.59 1.26
CA HIS A 92 8.54 -16.52 1.66
C HIS A 92 9.14 -15.15 1.35
N PHE A 93 8.78 -14.56 0.21
CA PHE A 93 9.16 -13.20 -0.13
C PHE A 93 8.69 -12.19 0.92
N LEU A 94 7.41 -12.23 1.31
CA LEU A 94 6.85 -11.32 2.31
C LEU A 94 7.50 -11.51 3.69
N LEU A 95 7.72 -12.77 4.09
CA LEU A 95 8.35 -13.13 5.37
C LEU A 95 9.81 -12.68 5.45
N TYR A 96 10.60 -13.01 4.44
CA TYR A 96 12.05 -12.78 4.42
C TYR A 96 12.37 -11.28 4.41
N ASN A 97 11.63 -10.53 3.59
CA ASN A 97 11.82 -9.08 3.44
C ASN A 97 11.12 -8.27 4.52
N ARG A 98 10.34 -8.91 5.41
CA ARG A 98 9.62 -8.26 6.52
C ARG A 98 8.77 -7.07 6.05
N ILE A 99 8.09 -7.23 4.92
CA ILE A 99 7.24 -6.17 4.37
C ILE A 99 6.13 -5.86 5.39
N PRO A 100 5.97 -4.59 5.83
CA PRO A 100 4.90 -4.19 6.73
C PRO A 100 3.53 -4.38 6.07
N ILE A 101 2.73 -5.34 6.57
CA ILE A 101 1.37 -5.58 6.06
C ILE A 101 0.32 -5.09 7.06
N LEU A 102 -0.61 -4.27 6.58
CA LEU A 102 -1.77 -3.79 7.35
C LEU A 102 -2.77 -4.90 7.62
N THR A 103 -3.10 -5.66 6.57
CA THR A 103 -4.01 -6.81 6.64
C THR A 103 -3.79 -7.75 5.46
N LEU A 104 -3.93 -9.05 5.72
CA LEU A 104 -3.99 -10.15 4.74
C LEU A 104 -5.42 -10.66 4.56
N ASP A 105 -6.37 -10.11 5.31
CA ASP A 105 -7.76 -10.54 5.29
C ASP A 105 -8.47 -9.99 4.06
N ARG A 106 -8.86 -10.92 3.19
CA ARG A 106 -9.51 -10.63 1.91
C ARG A 106 -10.88 -9.94 2.07
N GLU A 107 -11.61 -10.21 3.14
CA GLU A 107 -12.87 -9.50 3.39
C GLU A 107 -12.61 -8.03 3.68
N HIS A 108 -11.60 -7.75 4.50
CA HIS A 108 -11.17 -6.38 4.79
C HIS A 108 -10.60 -5.66 3.56
N THR A 109 -9.75 -6.30 2.75
CA THR A 109 -9.21 -5.67 1.53
C THR A 109 -10.29 -5.39 0.48
N ASN A 110 -11.32 -6.24 0.39
CA ASN A 110 -12.43 -6.03 -0.54
C ASN A 110 -13.41 -4.94 -0.08
N ALA A 111 -13.71 -4.90 1.22
CA ALA A 111 -14.62 -3.92 1.80
C ALA A 111 -14.03 -2.50 1.79
N PHE A 112 -12.71 -2.37 1.93
CA PHE A 112 -12.05 -1.08 1.97
C PHE A 112 -11.86 -0.47 0.57
N LYS A 113 -12.44 0.71 0.34
CA LYS A 113 -12.33 1.46 -0.92
C LYS A 113 -11.38 2.67 -0.85
N GLY A 114 -10.63 2.80 0.24
CA GLY A 114 -9.75 3.93 0.51
C GLY A 114 -8.35 3.83 -0.11
N CYS A 115 -8.10 2.86 -0.99
CA CYS A 115 -6.79 2.68 -1.61
C CYS A 115 -6.55 3.72 -2.71
N VAL A 116 -5.32 4.23 -2.77
CA VAL A 116 -4.87 5.17 -3.81
C VAL A 116 -4.22 4.46 -5.00
N LEU A 117 -3.78 3.22 -4.79
CA LEU A 117 -3.12 2.40 -5.79
C LEU A 117 -3.45 0.92 -5.57
N HIS A 118 -3.58 0.20 -6.67
CA HIS A 118 -3.68 -1.26 -6.68
C HIS A 118 -2.62 -1.85 -7.61
N HIS A 119 -1.69 -2.62 -7.05
CA HIS A 119 -0.67 -3.35 -7.79
C HIS A 119 -1.08 -4.81 -7.94
N THR A 120 -1.24 -5.26 -9.17
CA THR A 120 -1.53 -6.65 -9.50
C THR A 120 -0.29 -7.30 -10.09
N ILE A 121 0.09 -8.46 -9.55
CA ILE A 121 1.17 -9.30 -10.05
C ILE A 121 0.56 -10.63 -10.46
N SER A 122 0.70 -11.01 -11.71
CA SER A 122 0.15 -12.27 -12.22
C SER A 122 1.19 -13.03 -13.01
N CYS A 123 1.27 -14.33 -12.78
CA CYS A 123 2.05 -15.24 -13.59
C CYS A 123 1.11 -16.33 -14.13
N PRO A 124 0.68 -16.21 -15.39
CA PRO A 124 -0.24 -17.16 -16.00
C PRO A 124 0.36 -18.57 -16.06
N GLY A 125 -0.45 -19.58 -15.73
CA GLY A 125 -0.07 -20.99 -15.84
C GLY A 125 0.52 -21.62 -14.57
N GLN A 126 0.65 -20.87 -13.47
CA GLN A 126 0.98 -21.40 -12.14
C GLN A 126 -0.28 -21.55 -11.27
N PHE A 127 -0.30 -22.55 -10.39
CA PHE A 127 -1.41 -22.88 -9.48
C PHE A 127 -1.19 -22.36 -8.05
N ASP A 128 -0.32 -21.37 -7.89
CA ASP A 128 0.13 -20.89 -6.59
C ASP A 128 -0.89 -20.01 -5.84
N PRO A 129 -0.74 -19.87 -4.51
CA PRO A 129 -1.68 -19.15 -3.66
C PRO A 129 -1.88 -17.71 -4.10
N PHE A 130 -3.16 -17.30 -4.08
CA PHE A 130 -3.56 -15.92 -4.27
C PHE A 130 -3.29 -15.12 -3.00
N PHE A 131 -2.54 -14.02 -3.12
CA PHE A 131 -2.38 -13.05 -2.03
C PHE A 131 -3.15 -11.78 -2.33
N ASP A 132 -3.72 -11.21 -1.29
CA ASP A 132 -4.47 -9.96 -1.33
C ASP A 132 -4.27 -9.25 0.00
N PHE A 133 -3.50 -8.18 -0.03
CA PHE A 133 -3.08 -7.49 1.18
C PHE A 133 -2.96 -6.00 0.95
N MET A 134 -2.90 -5.27 2.06
CA MET A 134 -2.69 -3.82 2.05
C MET A 134 -1.41 -3.43 2.76
N ILE A 135 -0.71 -2.45 2.19
CA ILE A 135 0.44 -1.77 2.80
C ILE A 135 0.21 -0.25 2.78
N LEU A 136 1.06 0.50 3.49
CA LEU A 136 1.08 1.96 3.39
C LEU A 136 2.05 2.42 2.31
N CYS A 137 1.76 3.54 1.66
CA CYS A 137 2.60 4.11 0.60
C CYS A 137 4.05 4.38 1.05
N ARG A 138 4.28 4.70 2.33
CA ARG A 138 5.65 4.88 2.85
C ARG A 138 6.47 3.59 2.84
N ASP A 139 5.81 2.44 2.86
CA ASP A 139 6.42 1.10 2.84
C ASP A 139 6.52 0.56 1.40
N LEU A 140 6.00 1.31 0.41
CA LEU A 140 5.98 0.92 -1.00
C LEU A 140 7.39 0.86 -1.60
N ASP A 141 8.27 1.78 -1.24
CA ASP A 141 9.65 1.80 -1.75
C ASP A 141 10.42 0.53 -1.39
N MET A 142 10.37 0.13 -0.12
CA MET A 142 10.92 -1.14 0.36
C MET A 142 10.30 -2.34 -0.36
N PHE A 143 8.97 -2.34 -0.54
CA PHE A 143 8.30 -3.42 -1.29
C PHE A 143 8.83 -3.51 -2.73
N CYS A 144 8.92 -2.38 -3.44
CA CYS A 144 9.41 -2.30 -4.81
C CYS A 144 10.88 -2.72 -4.92
N GLN A 145 11.73 -2.26 -4.00
CA GLN A 145 13.14 -2.64 -3.91
C GLN A 145 13.29 -4.16 -3.77
N CYS A 146 12.64 -4.75 -2.77
CA CYS A 146 12.70 -6.18 -2.53
C CYS A 146 12.17 -6.97 -3.73
N LEU A 147 11.07 -6.54 -4.34
CA LEU A 147 10.50 -7.21 -5.51
C LEU A 147 11.43 -7.12 -6.74
N GLY A 148 12.11 -5.98 -6.93
CA GLY A 148 13.09 -5.77 -7.99
C GLY A 148 14.34 -6.65 -7.84
N GLU A 149 14.87 -6.79 -6.62
CA GLU A 149 15.98 -7.71 -6.34
C GLU A 149 15.57 -9.17 -6.58
N VAL A 150 14.39 -9.53 -6.11
CA VAL A 150 13.87 -10.90 -6.18
C VAL A 150 13.54 -11.30 -7.62
N LYS A 151 13.10 -10.36 -8.47
CA LYS A 151 12.93 -10.58 -9.91
C LYS A 151 14.20 -11.15 -10.55
N ARG A 152 15.40 -10.69 -10.15
CA ARG A 152 16.67 -11.20 -10.69
C ARG A 152 16.96 -12.65 -10.29
N TYR A 153 16.52 -13.05 -9.09
CA TYR A 153 16.72 -14.42 -8.58
C TYR A 153 15.62 -15.39 -9.05
N TRP A 154 14.36 -14.96 -9.03
CA TRP A 154 13.20 -15.79 -9.40
C TRP A 154 13.20 -16.20 -10.86
N TRP A 155 13.66 -15.32 -11.76
CA TRP A 155 13.78 -15.63 -13.18
C TRP A 155 14.81 -16.74 -13.47
N GLY A 156 15.77 -16.97 -12.57
CA GLY A 156 16.84 -17.95 -12.75
C GLY A 156 16.59 -19.30 -12.06
N PHE A 157 15.91 -19.33 -10.91
CA PHE A 157 15.86 -20.54 -10.06
C PHE A 157 14.59 -21.39 -10.22
N TYR A 158 13.41 -20.79 -10.43
CA TYR A 158 12.12 -21.51 -10.39
C TYR A 158 11.63 -22.03 -11.74
N GLY A 159 12.53 -22.22 -12.71
CA GLY A 159 12.15 -22.85 -13.98
C GLY A 159 11.07 -22.08 -14.74
N PHE A 160 11.09 -20.74 -14.67
CA PHE A 160 10.47 -19.90 -15.69
C PHE A 160 11.17 -20.23 -17.01
N ASN A 161 10.73 -21.30 -17.68
CA ASN A 161 11.26 -21.81 -18.93
C ASN A 161 10.94 -20.83 -20.07
N GLY A 162 11.42 -19.58 -19.99
CA GLY A 162 11.25 -18.53 -20.99
C GLY A 162 9.81 -18.22 -21.46
N LYS A 163 8.78 -18.88 -20.91
CA LYS A 163 7.42 -18.91 -21.46
C LYS A 163 6.36 -18.26 -20.58
N SER A 164 6.57 -18.20 -19.26
CA SER A 164 5.64 -17.54 -18.34
C SER A 164 6.08 -16.10 -18.14
N THR A 165 5.42 -15.17 -18.81
CA THR A 165 5.64 -13.73 -18.63
C THR A 165 4.93 -13.29 -17.36
N VAL A 166 5.67 -12.83 -16.35
CA VAL A 166 5.06 -12.15 -15.20
C VAL A 166 4.47 -10.84 -15.69
N ARG A 167 3.16 -10.68 -15.58
CA ARG A 167 2.44 -9.45 -15.89
C ARG A 167 2.22 -8.67 -14.61
N GLN A 168 2.66 -7.41 -14.63
CA GLN A 168 2.42 -6.47 -13.54
C GLN A 168 1.54 -5.33 -14.04
N THR A 169 0.51 -5.01 -13.27
CA THR A 169 -0.41 -3.91 -13.57
C THR A 169 -0.49 -2.99 -12.36
N ILE A 170 -0.26 -1.70 -12.57
CA ILE A 170 -0.40 -0.66 -11.53
C ILE A 170 -1.61 0.16 -11.87
N THR A 171 -2.62 0.13 -11.00
CA THR A 171 -3.85 0.90 -11.18
C THR A 171 -3.90 2.03 -10.17
N LEU A 172 -3.94 3.29 -10.63
CA LEU A 172 -4.20 4.44 -9.77
C LEU A 172 -5.71 4.56 -9.51
N LEU A 173 -6.09 4.63 -8.23
CA LEU A 173 -7.48 4.64 -7.75
C LEU A 173 -7.73 5.94 -7.00
N ASN A 174 -8.86 6.63 -7.16
CA ASN A 174 -9.12 7.88 -6.42
C ASN A 174 -10.12 7.65 -5.26
N PRO A 175 -9.67 7.60 -3.99
CA PRO A 175 -10.56 7.45 -2.84
C PRO A 175 -11.09 8.78 -2.30
N PHE A 176 -10.69 9.91 -2.90
CA PHE A 176 -11.06 11.25 -2.44
C PHE A 176 -12.25 11.78 -3.22
N ASP A 177 -13.06 12.61 -2.55
CA ASP A 177 -14.17 13.33 -3.20
C ASP A 177 -13.69 14.39 -4.22
N SER A 178 -12.38 14.66 -4.27
CA SER A 178 -11.76 15.55 -5.26
C SER A 178 -11.67 14.85 -6.62
N PRO A 179 -12.05 15.52 -7.73
CA PRO A 179 -12.08 14.89 -9.05
C PRO A 179 -10.70 14.51 -9.60
N THR A 180 -9.62 15.10 -9.08
CA THR A 180 -8.29 14.93 -9.68
C THR A 180 -7.20 14.65 -8.66
N TYR A 181 -6.38 13.65 -8.99
CA TYR A 181 -5.05 13.51 -8.40
C TYR A 181 -4.19 14.69 -8.81
N THR A 182 -3.49 15.30 -7.85
CA THR A 182 -2.39 16.20 -8.20
C THR A 182 -1.31 15.40 -8.93
N GLU A 183 -0.72 15.94 -10.00
CA GLU A 183 0.40 15.31 -10.72
C GLU A 183 1.51 14.92 -9.74
N LYS A 184 1.80 15.79 -8.78
CA LYS A 184 2.75 15.54 -7.69
C LYS A 184 2.47 14.25 -6.89
N LEU A 185 1.19 13.96 -6.61
CA LEU A 185 0.82 12.74 -5.89
C LEU A 185 0.99 11.50 -6.79
N GLN A 186 0.62 11.58 -8.07
CA GLN A 186 0.84 10.47 -9.01
C GLN A 186 2.33 10.17 -9.16
N ASP A 187 3.14 11.20 -9.36
CA ASP A 187 4.59 11.06 -9.45
C ASP A 187 5.19 10.46 -8.18
N SER A 188 4.72 10.87 -7.00
CA SER A 188 5.18 10.27 -5.74
C SER A 188 4.78 8.80 -5.61
N LEU A 189 3.60 8.41 -6.10
CA LEU A 189 3.12 7.02 -6.05
C LEU A 189 3.87 6.12 -7.04
N LEU A 190 4.26 6.67 -8.19
CA LEU A 190 4.96 5.93 -9.24
C LEU A 190 6.49 5.94 -9.07
N ALA A 191 7.05 6.86 -8.28
CA ALA A 191 8.49 6.99 -8.08
C ALA A 191 9.17 5.68 -7.64
N PRO A 192 8.67 4.93 -6.62
CA PRO A 192 9.23 3.63 -6.24
C PRO A 192 9.35 2.64 -7.40
N TYR A 193 8.32 2.58 -8.24
CA TYR A 193 8.31 1.68 -9.38
C TYR A 193 9.34 2.09 -10.43
N ARG A 194 9.48 3.40 -10.67
CA ARG A 194 10.47 3.95 -11.60
C ARG A 194 11.90 3.73 -11.16
N THR A 195 12.14 3.70 -9.86
CA THR A 195 13.46 3.46 -9.29
C THR A 195 13.86 2.00 -9.36
N HIS A 196 12.94 1.07 -9.07
CA HIS A 196 13.29 -0.34 -8.83
C HIS A 196 12.93 -1.31 -9.97
N PHE A 197 12.10 -0.90 -10.94
CA PHE A 197 11.75 -1.73 -12.09
C PHE A 197 12.23 -1.15 -13.41
N ASP A 198 12.88 -2.00 -14.22
CA ASP A 198 12.99 -1.76 -15.65
C ASP A 198 11.58 -1.89 -16.26
N PHE A 199 11.14 -0.85 -16.97
CA PHE A 199 9.74 -0.62 -17.35
C PHE A 199 9.11 -1.46 -18.47
N PRO A 200 9.75 -2.37 -19.23
CA PRO A 200 9.09 -2.89 -20.43
C PRO A 200 7.93 -3.87 -20.17
N GLN A 201 7.52 -4.12 -18.92
CA GLN A 201 6.49 -5.12 -18.57
C GLN A 201 5.44 -4.67 -17.54
N VAL A 202 5.37 -3.36 -17.24
CA VAL A 202 4.41 -2.80 -16.28
C VAL A 202 3.35 -1.99 -17.00
N GLU A 203 2.10 -2.46 -16.97
CA GLU A 203 0.96 -1.70 -17.48
C GLU A 203 0.46 -0.73 -16.42
N ILE A 204 0.46 0.58 -16.71
CA ILE A 204 -0.12 1.59 -15.82
C ILE A 204 -1.54 1.90 -16.30
N ASN A 205 -2.53 1.59 -15.47
CA ASN A 205 -3.92 1.94 -15.69
C ASN A 205 -4.30 3.10 -14.76
N VAL A 206 -5.02 4.09 -15.29
CA VAL A 206 -5.63 5.13 -14.47
C VAL A 206 -7.13 4.90 -14.51
N ALA A 207 -7.74 4.57 -13.37
CA ALA A 207 -9.19 4.30 -13.29
C ALA A 207 -10.05 5.55 -13.53
N VAL A 208 -9.42 6.72 -13.64
CA VAL A 208 -10.01 8.02 -13.97
C VAL A 208 -9.22 8.57 -15.16
N PRO A 209 -9.84 9.09 -16.23
CA PRO A 209 -9.10 9.61 -17.37
C PRO A 209 -8.24 10.80 -16.93
N ILE A 210 -6.93 10.60 -16.89
CA ILE A 210 -5.94 11.67 -16.76
C ILE A 210 -5.11 11.60 -18.04
N SER A 211 -5.01 12.72 -18.74
CA SER A 211 -4.15 12.88 -19.91
C SER A 211 -2.69 12.71 -19.49
N VAL A 212 -2.19 11.49 -19.57
CA VAL A 212 -0.78 11.17 -19.32
C VAL A 212 -0.15 10.83 -20.67
N GLU A 213 0.20 11.85 -21.45
CA GLU A 213 1.19 11.69 -22.52
C GLU A 213 2.56 11.61 -21.85
N LEU A 214 3.08 10.40 -21.67
CA LEU A 214 4.48 10.20 -21.29
C LEU A 214 5.28 10.05 -22.59
N MET A 215 5.93 11.14 -22.99
CA MET A 215 6.91 11.08 -24.05
C MET A 215 8.13 10.24 -23.62
N PRO A 216 8.65 9.36 -24.49
CA PRO A 216 9.97 8.79 -24.28
C PRO A 216 11.01 9.92 -24.34
N ARG A 217 11.87 10.03 -23.32
CA ARG A 217 13.13 10.79 -23.43
C ARG A 217 14.00 10.08 -24.46
N ASN A 218 13.98 10.57 -25.69
CA ASN A 218 15.00 10.28 -26.68
C ASN A 218 16.20 11.18 -26.39
N ASP A 219 17.10 10.72 -25.52
CA ASP A 219 18.47 11.23 -25.50
C ASP A 219 19.27 10.39 -26.50
N GLN A 220 19.18 10.75 -27.79
CA GLN A 220 20.24 10.46 -28.77
C GLN A 220 20.86 11.79 -29.17
N GLU A 221 21.82 12.25 -28.38
CA GLU A 221 22.80 13.23 -28.86
C GLU A 221 23.75 12.52 -29.82
N SER A 222 23.67 12.99 -31.06
CA SER A 222 24.61 12.81 -32.15
C SER A 222 26.05 13.06 -31.73
N SER A 223 26.93 12.09 -32.00
CA SER A 223 28.35 12.36 -32.25
C SER A 223 28.79 11.55 -33.46
N GLY A 224 28.70 12.19 -34.62
CA GLY A 224 29.45 11.78 -35.80
C GLY A 224 30.71 12.63 -35.93
N PRO A 225 31.79 12.09 -36.51
CA PRO A 225 32.65 12.82 -37.43
C PRO A 225 32.13 12.73 -38.87
#